data_AF-A0A075HLV0-F1
#
_entry.id   AF-A0A075HLV0-F1
#
_cell.length_a   1.000
_cell.length_b   1.000
_cell.length_c   1.000
_cell.angle_alpha   90.00
_cell.angle_beta   90.00
_cell.angle_gamma   90.00
#
_symmetry.space_group_name_H-M   'P 1'
#
loop_
_entity.id
_entity.type
_entity.pdbx_description
1 polymer ?
#
loop_
_entity_poly.entity_id
_entity_poly.type
_entity_poly.pdbx_seq_one_letter_code
_entity_poly.pdbx_strand_id
1 'polypeptide(L)' 'MEELRQKVIPIVIRRTLPNGDYQNIPIDQFQ' A
#
# COMPACT_ATOMS: atom_id res chain seq x y z
N MET A 1 1.89 8.36 13.65
CA MET A 1 1.76 7.00 14.23
C MET A 1 0.31 6.65 14.57
N GLU A 2 -0.47 7.55 15.17
CA GLU A 2 -1.91 7.33 15.41
C GLU A 2 -2.74 7.31 14.11
N GLU A 3 -2.49 8.27 13.20
CA GLU A 3 -3.25 8.42 11.94
C GLU A 3 -3.06 7.25 10.95
N LEU A 4 -1.86 6.66 10.95
CA LEU A 4 -1.53 5.44 10.19
C LEU A 4 -2.32 4.23 10.71
N ARG A 5 -2.54 4.15 12.03
CA ARG A 5 -3.37 3.09 12.66
C ARG A 5 -4.85 3.30 12.41
N GLN A 6 -5.31 4.55 12.40
CA GLN A 6 -6.71 4.87 12.13
C GLN A 6 -7.08 4.72 10.64
N LYS A 7 -6.11 4.42 9.75
CA LYS A 7 -6.30 4.28 8.30
C LYS A 7 -7.02 5.49 7.66
N VAL A 8 -6.84 6.67 8.25
CA VAL A 8 -7.51 7.92 7.81
C VAL A 8 -7.00 8.35 6.44
N ILE A 9 -5.77 7.96 6.10
CA ILE A 9 -5.14 8.23 4.81
C ILE A 9 -5.17 6.95 3.98
N PRO A 10 -5.74 6.96 2.77
CA PRO A 10 -5.65 5.82 1.86
C PRO A 10 -4.19 5.63 1.41
N ILE A 11 -3.54 4.57 1.88
CA ILE A 11 -2.15 4.26 1.54
C ILE A 11 -2.12 3.09 0.55
N VAL A 12 -1.42 3.28 -0.57
CA VAL A 12 -1.16 2.25 -1.58
C VAL A 12 0.33 1.94 -1.64
N ILE A 13 0.67 0.65 -1.62
CA ILE A 13 2.03 0.16 -1.77
C ILE A 13 2.28 -0.08 -3.26
N ARG A 14 3.21 0.69 -3.85
CA ARG A 14 3.67 0.45 -5.23
C ARG A 14 4.78 -0.59 -5.24
N ARG A 15 4.45 -1.82 -5.62
CA ARG A 15 5.41 -2.92 -5.77
C ARG A 15 5.95 -2.93 -7.21
N THR A 16 7.25 -2.70 -7.36
CA THR A 16 7.94 -2.92 -8.64
C THR A 16 8.07 -4.41 -8.89
N LEU A 17 7.60 -4.87 -10.05
CA LEU A 17 7.69 -6.25 -10.48
C LEU A 17 8.99 -6.49 -11.29
N PRO A 18 9.54 -7.73 -11.30
CA PRO A 18 10.75 -8.04 -12.05
C PRO A 18 10.64 -7.86 -13.56
N ASN A 19 9.41 -7.84 -14.09
CA ASN A 19 9.10 -7.57 -15.50
C ASN A 19 9.11 -6.05 -15.84
N GLY A 20 9.43 -5.18 -14.87
CA GLY A 20 9.46 -3.73 -15.04
C GLY A 20 8.12 -3.02 -14.84
N ASP A 21 7.06 -3.76 -14.52
CA ASP A 21 5.73 -3.22 -14.26
C ASP A 21 5.56 -2.82 -12.78
N TYR A 22 4.48 -2.11 -12.47
CA TYR A 22 4.12 -1.72 -11.12
C TYR A 22 2.77 -2.27 -10.73
N GLN A 23 2.71 -2.86 -9.54
CA GLN A 23 1.46 -3.26 -8.90
C GLN A 23 1.15 -2.30 -7.76
N ASN A 24 -0.04 -1.70 -7.77
CA ASN A 24 -0.54 -0.89 -6.65
C ASN A 24 -1.39 -1.77 -5.74
N ILE A 25 -0.92 -2.03 -4.52
CA ILE A 25 -1.59 -2.88 -3.56
C ILE A 25 -2.09 -2.00 -2.41
N PRO A 26 -3.40 -1.91 -2.15
CA PRO A 26 -3.92 -1.20 -0.99
C PRO A 26 -3.36 -1.81 0.30
N ILE A 27 -2.94 -0.97 1.25
CA ILE A 27 -2.39 -1.45 2.53
C ILE A 27 -3.38 -2.31 3.31
N ASP A 28 -4.68 -2.12 3.09
CA ASP A 28 -5.76 -2.91 3.69
C ASP A 28 -5.71 -4.40 3.37
N GLN A 29 -5.00 -4.81 2.31
CA GLN A 29 -4.82 -6.23 1.97
C GLN A 29 -3.75 -6.95 2.82
N PHE A 30 -2.96 -6.21 3.61
CA PHE A 30 -1.95 -6.76 4.51
C PHE A 30 -2.42 -6.54 5.96
N GLN A 31 -3.14 -7.52 6.53
CA GLN A 31 -3.49 -7.56 7.96
C GLN A 31 -2.37 -8.19 8.79
#